data_AF-A0A109JGT4-F1
#
_entry.id   AF-A0A109JGT4-F1
#
_cell.length_a   1.000
_cell.length_b   1.000
_cell.length_c   1.000
_cell.angle_alpha   90.00
_cell.angle_beta   90.00
_cell.angle_gamma   90.00
#
_symmetry.space_group_name_H-M   'P 1'
#
loop_
_entity.id
_entity.type
_entity.pdbx_description
1 polymer ?
#
loop_
_entity_poly.entity_id
_entity_poly.type
_entity_poly.pdbx_seq_one_letter_code
_entity_poly.pdbx_strand_id
1 'polypeptide(L)'
;MIVALAQAIRDAGFNYQQRLHVTAVDIDRRAVHMAYIQFSLLHIPATVLVGDSLAMRFHEEWHTLAHVIGGWNAKLRRAEREGKGRAPTPSPEATGIDVAQPVRSRTAEPKAPAFDVEKTGQLRLF
;
A
#
# COMPACT_ATOMS: atom_id res chain seq x y z
N MET A 1 -2.44 8.81 3.86
CA MET A 1 -3.27 7.72 3.28
C MET A 1 -3.20 6.36 4.00
N ILE A 2 -2.27 6.10 4.92
CA ILE A 2 -2.16 4.78 5.58
C ILE A 2 -3.28 4.49 6.61
N VAL A 3 -3.78 5.52 7.31
CA VAL A 3 -4.84 5.37 8.31
C VAL A 3 -6.12 4.82 7.69
N ALA A 4 -6.50 5.33 6.51
CA ALA A 4 -7.66 4.84 5.76
C ALA A 4 -7.49 3.38 5.32
N LEU A 5 -6.28 2.97 4.92
CA LEU A 5 -6.00 1.57 4.60
C LEU A 5 -6.17 0.67 5.84
N ALA A 6 -5.65 1.09 6.99
CA ALA A 6 -5.82 0.33 8.23
C ALA A 6 -7.31 0.19 8.62
N GLN A 7 -8.11 1.24 8.40
CA GLN A 7 -9.57 1.20 8.57
C GLN A 7 -10.21 0.21 7.59
N ALA A 8 -9.90 0.28 6.29
CA ALA A 8 -10.45 -0.64 5.30
C ALA A 8 -10.11 -2.11 5.60
N ILE A 9 -8.89 -2.39 6.07
CA ILE A 9 -8.49 -3.75 6.49
C ILE A 9 -9.30 -4.21 7.71
N ARG A 10 -9.52 -3.31 8.68
CA ARG A 10 -10.37 -3.58 9.85
C ARG A 10 -11.80 -3.88 9.41
N ASP A 11 -12.37 -3.06 8.52
CA ASP A 11 -13.75 -3.19 8.03
C ASP A 11 -13.94 -4.49 7.23
N ALA A 12 -12.89 -4.96 6.55
CA ALA A 12 -12.86 -6.28 5.90
C ALA A 12 -12.73 -7.45 6.90
N GLY A 13 -12.72 -7.20 8.22
CA GLY A 13 -12.67 -8.22 9.26
C GLY A 13 -11.27 -8.72 9.62
N PHE A 14 -10.22 -8.05 9.16
CA PHE A 14 -8.84 -8.42 9.45
C PHE A 14 -8.23 -7.51 10.53
N ASN A 15 -7.49 -8.10 11.49
CA ASN A 15 -6.71 -7.31 12.43
C ASN A 15 -5.46 -6.73 11.74
N TYR A 16 -5.52 -5.46 11.35
CA TYR A 16 -4.38 -4.79 10.71
C TYR A 16 -3.13 -4.74 11.60
N GLN A 17 -3.26 -4.70 12.93
CA GLN A 17 -2.09 -4.64 13.82
C GLN A 17 -1.22 -5.92 13.74
N GLN A 18 -1.81 -7.03 13.29
CA GLN A 18 -1.12 -8.31 13.12
C GLN A 18 -0.79 -8.61 11.66
N ARG A 19 -1.54 -8.04 10.71
CA ARG A 19 -1.48 -8.39 9.28
C ARG A 19 -0.95 -7.28 8.37
N LEU A 20 -0.85 -6.05 8.86
CA LEU A 20 -0.28 -4.91 8.14
C LEU A 20 1.04 -4.52 8.82
N HIS A 21 2.09 -4.38 8.01
CA HIS A 21 3.29 -3.63 8.38
C HIS A 21 3.51 -2.53 7.35
N VAL A 22 3.93 -1.35 7.80
CA VAL A 22 4.07 -0.16 6.98
C VAL A 22 5.53 0.28 6.96
N THR A 23 6.08 0.45 5.77
CA THR A 23 7.32 1.20 5.58
C THR A 23 6.96 2.52 4.90
N ALA A 24 7.21 3.64 5.57
CA ALA A 24 6.93 4.96 5.04
C ALA A 24 8.23 5.77 4.95
N VAL A 25 8.40 6.50 3.85
CA VAL A 25 9.54 7.37 3.60
C VAL A 25 9.02 8.74 3.24
N ASP A 26 9.59 9.79 3.83
CA ASP A 26 9.37 11.17 3.40
C ASP A 26 10.67 11.98 3.46
N ILE A 27 10.79 13.00 2.62
CA ILE A 27 11.93 13.92 2.59
C ILE A 27 11.81 14.98 3.70
N ASP A 28 10.58 15.36 4.09
CA ASP A 28 10.33 16.29 5.19
C ASP A 28 10.26 15.53 6.53
N ARG A 29 11.20 15.85 7.42
CA ARG A 29 11.27 15.30 8.77
C ARG A 29 9.99 15.51 9.59
N ARG A 30 9.27 16.61 9.37
CA ARG A 30 7.99 16.86 10.04
C ARG A 30 6.93 15.86 9.62
N ALA A 31 6.87 15.51 8.32
CA ALA A 31 5.95 14.51 7.81
C ALA A 31 6.24 13.13 8.41
N VAL A 32 7.53 12.77 8.53
CA VAL A 32 7.99 11.55 9.22
C VAL A 32 7.51 11.51 10.67
N HIS A 33 7.70 12.59 11.43
CA HIS A 33 7.26 12.63 12.84
C HIS A 33 5.74 12.54 12.97
N MET A 34 4.98 13.23 12.12
CA MET A 34 3.52 13.14 12.12
C MET A 34 3.07 11.70 11.81
N ALA A 35 3.66 11.05 10.82
CA ALA A 35 3.37 9.66 10.50
C ALA A 35 3.72 8.72 11.66
N TYR A 36 4.90 8.90 12.28
CA TYR A 36 5.33 8.11 13.43
C TYR A 36 4.36 8.19 14.60
N ILE A 37 3.89 9.40 14.94
CA ILE A 37 2.90 9.62 16.01
C ILE A 37 1.59 8.90 15.67
N GLN A 38 1.06 9.10 14.47
CA GLN A 38 -0.20 8.48 14.04
C GLN A 38 -0.11 6.95 14.06
N PHE A 39 0.99 6.38 13.56
CA PHE A 39 1.17 4.92 13.55
C PHE A 39 1.33 4.37 14.97
N SER A 40 2.04 5.08 15.85
CA SER A 40 2.18 4.68 17.25
C SER A 40 0.85 4.69 17.98
N LEU A 41 0.04 5.75 17.83
CA LEU A 41 -1.27 5.87 18.49
C LEU A 41 -2.29 4.84 18.01
N LEU A 42 -2.26 4.49 16.72
CA LEU A 42 -3.13 3.47 16.14
C LEU A 42 -2.59 2.04 16.29
N HIS A 43 -1.42 1.92 16.92
CA HIS A 43 -0.68 0.67 17.10
C HIS A 43 -0.46 -0.06 15.75
N ILE A 44 -0.15 0.71 14.71
CA ILE A 44 0.22 0.20 13.39
C ILE A 44 1.71 -0.17 13.44
N PRO A 45 2.09 -1.44 13.19
CA PRO A 45 3.49 -1.80 13.06
C PRO A 45 4.10 -1.10 11.85
N ALA A 46 5.07 -0.22 12.11
CA ALA A 46 5.69 0.57 11.05
C ALA A 46 7.17 0.89 11.28
N THR A 47 7.87 1.07 10.17
CA THR A 47 9.19 1.70 10.04
C THR A 47 9.02 2.99 9.24
N VAL A 48 9.44 4.13 9.81
CA VAL A 48 9.32 5.45 9.17
C VAL A 48 10.71 6.03 8.96
N LEU A 49 11.01 6.43 7.73
CA LEU A 49 12.35 6.84 7.31
C LEU A 49 12.34 8.29 6.82
N VAL A 50 13.38 9.05 7.20
CA VAL A 50 13.67 10.36 6.59
C VAL A 50 14.62 10.13 5.42
N GLY A 51 14.19 10.46 4.20
CA GLY A 51 15.04 10.25 3.03
C GLY A 51 14.38 10.53 1.68
N ASP A 52 15.21 10.45 0.66
CA ASP A 52 14.79 10.52 -0.73
C ASP A 52 14.61 9.09 -1.25
N SER A 53 13.35 8.71 -1.48
CA SER A 53 12.98 7.39 -1.99
C SER A 53 13.37 7.18 -3.46
N LEU A 54 13.50 8.25 -4.25
CA LEU A 54 13.92 8.15 -5.66
C LEU A 54 15.44 7.96 -5.76
N ALA A 55 16.20 8.68 -4.93
CA ALA A 55 17.65 8.54 -4.85
C ALA A 55 18.11 7.37 -3.96
N MET A 56 17.18 6.68 -3.28
CA MET A 56 17.47 5.60 -2.32
C MET A 56 18.45 6.02 -1.22
N ARG A 57 18.33 7.27 -0.72
CA ARG A 57 19.17 7.82 0.34
C ARG A 57 18.34 8.09 1.59
N PHE A 58 18.63 7.35 2.65
CA PHE A 58 17.93 7.43 3.94
C PHE A 58 18.90 7.84 5.03
N HIS A 59 18.46 8.70 5.93
CA HIS A 59 19.32 9.31 6.95
C HIS A 59 18.86 8.97 8.37
N GLU A 60 17.57 8.71 8.56
CA GLU A 60 16.98 8.34 9.85
C GLU A 60 15.96 7.24 9.66
N GLU A 61 15.87 6.36 10.66
CA GLU A 61 14.93 5.24 10.70
C GLU A 61 14.27 5.18 12.09
N TRP A 62 12.94 5.14 12.09
CA TRP A 62 12.12 5.18 13.30
C TRP A 62 11.17 3.99 13.33
N HIS A 63 11.32 3.12 14.32
CA HIS A 63 10.42 1.99 14.52
C HIS A 63 9.35 2.32 15.56
N THR A 64 8.09 2.07 15.21
CA THR A 64 6.99 2.12 16.18
C THR A 64 7.12 0.99 17.22
N LEU A 65 6.52 1.17 18.39
CA LEU A 65 6.51 0.12 19.42
C LEU A 65 5.86 -1.18 18.90
N ALA A 66 4.75 -1.07 18.16
CA ALA A 66 4.06 -2.20 17.54
C ALA A 66 4.97 -3.02 16.59
N HIS A 67 5.89 -2.35 15.88
CA HIS A 67 6.91 -3.01 15.06
C HIS A 67 7.86 -3.86 15.94
N VAL A 68 8.38 -3.28 17.02
CA VAL A 68 9.35 -3.91 17.91
C VAL A 68 8.74 -5.10 18.65
N ILE A 69 7.64 -4.87 19.39
CA ILE A 69 7.00 -5.93 20.20
C ILE A 69 6.40 -7.03 19.33
N GLY A 70 5.93 -6.68 18.13
CA GLY A 70 5.38 -7.63 17.17
C GLY A 70 6.44 -8.50 16.49
N GLY A 71 7.73 -8.29 16.77
CA GLY A 71 8.84 -9.04 16.21
C GLY A 71 8.93 -8.91 14.70
N TRP A 72 8.52 -7.77 14.14
CA TRP A 72 8.35 -7.60 12.69
C TRP A 72 9.66 -7.72 11.92
N ASN A 73 10.79 -7.32 12.50
CA ASN A 73 12.12 -7.55 11.94
C ASN A 73 12.37 -9.04 11.59
N ALA A 74 11.98 -9.98 12.46
CA ALA A 74 12.14 -11.40 12.17
C ALA A 74 11.15 -11.90 11.11
N LYS A 75 9.90 -11.43 11.17
CA LYS A 75 8.84 -11.78 10.21
C LYS A 75 9.20 -11.36 8.79
N LEU A 76 9.67 -10.12 8.61
CA LEU A 76 10.06 -9.57 7.31
C LEU A 76 11.27 -10.31 6.73
N ARG A 77 12.32 -10.55 7.53
CA ARG A 77 13.48 -11.35 7.09
C ARG A 77 13.10 -12.77 6.66
N ARG A 78 12.14 -13.39 7.35
CA ARG A 78 11.64 -14.71 6.98
C ARG A 78 10.92 -14.64 5.63
N ALA A 79 10.02 -13.68 5.45
CA ALA A 79 9.29 -13.50 4.19
C ALA A 79 10.22 -13.21 3.00
N GLU A 80 11.27 -12.41 3.19
CA GLU A 80 12.28 -12.15 2.15
C GLU A 80 13.04 -13.41 1.72
N ARG A 81 13.39 -14.28 2.68
CA ARG A 81 14.06 -15.56 2.38
C ARG A 81 13.15 -16.50 1.60
N GLU A 82 11.90 -16.60 2.03
CA GLU A 82 10.87 -17.41 1.35
C GLU A 82 10.59 -16.88 -0.07
N GLY A 83 10.57 -15.55 -0.26
CA GLY A 83 10.42 -14.90 -1.56
C GLY A 83 11.61 -15.11 -2.50
N LYS A 84 12.85 -15.06 -2.00
CA LYS A 84 14.06 -15.33 -2.80
C LYS A 84 14.21 -16.80 -3.21
N GLY A 85 13.63 -17.74 -2.47
CA GLY A 85 13.63 -19.16 -2.80
C GLY A 85 12.61 -19.57 -3.86
N ARG A 86 11.61 -18.73 -4.15
CA ARG A 86 10.61 -18.97 -5.20
C ARG A 86 11.06 -18.27 -6.47
N ALA A 87 11.86 -18.96 -7.29
CA ALA A 87 12.05 -18.55 -8.67
C ALA A 87 10.66 -18.38 -9.32
N PRO A 88 10.41 -17.31 -10.08
CA PRO A 88 9.16 -17.19 -10.81
C PRO A 88 9.11 -18.38 -11.77
N THR A 89 8.23 -19.34 -11.49
CA THR A 89 7.88 -20.34 -12.48
C THR A 89 7.27 -19.56 -13.64
N PRO A 90 7.82 -19.61 -14.87
CA PRO A 90 7.12 -19.05 -16.00
C PRO A 90 5.82 -19.84 -16.12
N SER A 91 4.71 -19.20 -15.77
CA SER A 91 3.39 -19.69 -16.17
C SER A 91 3.38 -19.63 -17.69
N PRO A 92 3.05 -20.73 -18.39
CA PRO A 92 3.13 -20.77 -19.84
C PRO A 92 2.24 -19.68 -20.41
N GLU A 93 2.86 -18.83 -21.22
CA GLU A 93 2.26 -17.77 -22.00
C GLU A 93 1.00 -18.31 -22.69
N ALA A 94 -0.16 -17.73 -22.36
CA ALA A 94 -1.38 -17.93 -23.12
C ALA A 94 -1.15 -17.32 -24.51
N THR A 95 -0.69 -18.18 -25.41
CA THR A 95 -0.50 -17.89 -26.82
C THR A 95 -1.87 -17.73 -27.46
N GLY A 96 -2.04 -16.64 -28.21
CA GLY A 96 -3.03 -16.54 -29.28
C GLY A 96 -4.26 -15.70 -28.96
N ILE A 97 -4.26 -14.48 -29.50
CA ILE A 97 -5.48 -13.95 -30.12
C ILE A 97 -5.09 -13.42 -31.49
N ASP A 98 -5.42 -14.21 -32.50
CA ASP A 98 -5.38 -13.85 -33.92
C ASP A 98 -6.79 -13.42 -34.37
N VAL A 99 -6.77 -12.44 -35.28
CA VAL A 99 -7.79 -11.86 -36.16
C VAL A 99 -9.20 -11.48 -35.66
N ALA A 100 -9.50 -10.20 -35.91
CA ALA A 100 -10.79 -9.52 -35.98
C ALA A 100 -11.97 -10.31 -36.61
N GLN A 101 -13.17 -10.18 -36.04
CA GLN A 101 -14.42 -9.75 -36.72
C GLN A 101 -15.57 -9.53 -35.70
N PRO A 102 -16.64 -8.77 -36.06
CA PRO A 102 -17.24 -7.78 -35.17
C PRO A 102 -18.46 -8.31 -34.42
N VAL A 103 -18.54 -8.04 -33.11
CA VAL A 103 -19.74 -8.30 -32.31
C VAL A 103 -20.58 -7.02 -32.21
N ARG A 104 -21.83 -7.19 -32.66
CA ARG A 104 -22.90 -6.20 -32.78
C ARG A 104 -23.12 -5.38 -31.50
N SER A 105 -23.36 -4.09 -31.69
CA SER A 105 -23.78 -3.12 -30.69
C SER A 105 -24.97 -3.61 -29.87
N ARG A 106 -24.77 -3.79 -28.57
CA ARG A 106 -25.83 -3.78 -27.55
C ARG A 106 -25.59 -2.57 -26.64
N THR A 107 -26.50 -1.62 -26.73
CA THR A 107 -26.61 -0.47 -25.83
C THR A 107 -26.80 -0.95 -24.39
N ALA A 108 -25.90 -0.55 -23.49
CA ALA A 108 -26.10 -0.54 -22.05
C ALA A 108 -25.61 0.82 -21.52
N GLU A 109 -26.46 1.47 -20.72
CA GLU A 109 -26.30 2.84 -20.23
C GLU A 109 -25.00 3.05 -19.43
N PRO A 110 -24.38 4.25 -19.50
CA PRO A 110 -23.20 4.54 -18.73
C PRO A 110 -23.58 4.80 -17.26
N LYS A 111 -23.22 3.88 -16.36
CA LYS A 111 -23.19 4.17 -14.92
C LYS A 111 -22.00 5.10 -14.66
N ALA A 112 -22.29 6.37 -14.39
CA ALA A 112 -21.29 7.39 -14.08
C ALA A 112 -20.37 6.93 -12.92
N PRO A 113 -19.06 7.19 -12.97
CA PRO A 113 -18.19 6.98 -11.82
C PRO A 113 -18.51 8.02 -10.75
N ALA A 114 -18.57 7.60 -9.49
CA ALA A 114 -18.89 8.43 -8.33
C ALA A 114 -17.70 9.33 -7.90
N PHE A 115 -17.22 10.17 -8.82
CA PHE A 115 -16.21 11.19 -8.53
C PHE A 115 -16.78 12.54 -8.96
N ASP A 116 -17.40 13.23 -8.00
CA ASP A 116 -17.82 14.62 -8.21
C ASP A 116 -16.62 15.55 -7.98
N VAL A 117 -16.31 16.37 -8.97
CA VAL A 117 -15.24 17.37 -8.91
C VAL A 117 -15.89 18.70 -8.65
N GLU A 118 -15.56 19.33 -7.53
CA GLU A 118 -16.10 20.66 -7.21
C GLU A 118 -15.66 21.68 -8.26
N LYS A 119 -16.46 22.74 -8.48
CA LYS A 119 -16.17 23.80 -9.47
C LYS A 119 -14.85 24.56 -9.23
N THR A 120 -14.14 24.25 -8.15
CA THR A 120 -12.78 24.71 -7.81
C THR A 120 -11.67 23.78 -8.31
N GLY A 121 -11.99 22.65 -8.93
CA GLY A 121 -11.02 21.67 -9.42
C GLY A 121 -10.50 20.70 -8.34
N GLN A 122 -11.14 20.67 -7.16
CA GLN A 122 -10.76 19.76 -6.08
C GLN A 122 -11.59 18.47 -6.13
N LEU A 123 -10.91 17.33 -6.08
CA LEU A 123 -11.53 16.01 -5.96
C LEU A 123 -12.02 15.81 -4.53
N ARG A 124 -13.33 15.56 -4.35
CA ARG A 124 -13.87 15.08 -3.09
C ARG A 124 -13.56 13.60 -2.93
N LEU A 125 -12.81 13.28 -1.89
CA LEU A 125 -12.79 11.94 -1.31
C LEU A 125 -13.68 12.01 -0.08
N PHE A 126 -14.70 11.14 -0.05
CA PHE A 126 -15.87 11.06 0.86
C PHE A 126 -17.07 11.91 0.45
#